data_AF-A0A3B4WPD1-F1
#
_entry.id   AF-A0A3B4WPD1-F1
#
_cell.length_a   1.000
_cell.length_b   1.000
_cell.length_c   1.000
_cell.angle_alpha   90.00
_cell.angle_beta   90.00
_cell.angle_gamma   90.00
#
_symmetry.space_group_name_H-M   'P 1'
#
loop_
_entity.id
_entity.type
_entity.pdbx_description
1 polymer ?
#
loop_
_entity_poly.entity_id
_entity_poly.type
_entity_poly.pdbx_seq_one_letter_code
_entity_poly.pdbx_strand_id
1 'polypeptide(L)'
;MDTDLYTGGALNKNLFCSGTTWMQEIAPLIMSGGDPASVETLPNWDRVPWLEVRRASNLYLSKRPSPRMFATHFHYNMMPRGFFEVKPKVIYVMRNPKDVFTSSFHYYGMSSFLVDPGPQSDFLHKFLDGK
;
A
#
# COMPACT_ATOMS: atom_id res chain seq x y z
N MET A 1 25.22 7.29 -9.74
CA MET A 1 25.34 6.69 -8.40
C MET A 1 24.98 7.80 -7.44
N ASP A 2 23.84 7.68 -6.77
CA ASP A 2 23.55 8.40 -5.53
C ASP A 2 22.49 7.55 -4.80
N THR A 3 22.93 6.91 -3.72
CA THR A 3 22.20 5.91 -2.93
C THR A 3 21.58 6.49 -1.66
N ASP A 4 21.51 7.82 -1.56
CA ASP A 4 21.35 8.50 -0.26
C ASP A 4 19.93 9.03 0.02
N LEU A 5 18.89 8.41 -0.54
CA LEU A 5 17.48 8.72 -0.19
C LEU A 5 16.84 7.73 0.79
N TYR A 6 17.61 6.82 1.40
CA TYR A 6 17.09 5.74 2.25
C TYR A 6 17.54 5.80 3.72
N THR A 7 17.72 6.98 4.28
CA THR A 7 17.89 7.16 5.72
C THR A 7 16.96 8.27 6.24
N GLY A 8 15.90 7.88 6.95
CA GLY A 8 15.26 8.78 7.92
C GLY A 8 13.78 9.15 7.73
N GLY A 9 13.03 8.52 6.83
CA GLY A 9 11.57 8.68 6.79
C GLY A 9 10.89 7.51 7.51
N ALA A 10 10.32 7.74 8.69
CA ALA A 10 9.43 6.75 9.31
C ALA A 10 8.30 6.43 8.32
N LEU A 11 8.41 5.28 7.66
CA LEU A 11 7.29 4.67 6.95
C LEU A 11 6.22 4.47 8.00
N ASN A 12 5.12 5.21 7.92
CA ASN A 12 4.04 5.05 8.87
C ASN A 12 3.39 3.69 8.61
N LYS A 13 3.89 2.67 9.31
CA LYS A 13 3.49 1.27 9.20
C LYS A 13 2.02 1.05 9.62
N ASN A 14 1.36 2.09 10.14
CA ASN A 14 0.00 2.04 10.66
C ASN A 14 -1.10 2.00 9.58
N LEU A 15 -0.77 2.14 8.29
CA LEU A 15 -1.73 1.92 7.20
C LEU A 15 -1.69 0.49 6.62
N PHE A 16 -0.73 -0.36 7.03
CA PHE A 16 -0.76 -1.75 6.62
C PHE A 16 -1.98 -2.44 7.22
N CYS A 17 -2.63 -3.31 6.43
CA CYS A 17 -3.69 -4.22 6.91
C CYS A 17 -5.06 -3.58 7.28
N SER A 18 -5.41 -2.40 6.76
CA SER A 18 -6.73 -1.80 6.96
C SER A 18 -7.84 -2.32 6.03
N GLY A 19 -7.53 -3.22 5.09
CA GLY A 19 -8.48 -3.74 4.10
C GLY A 19 -8.17 -3.37 2.64
N THR A 20 -6.97 -2.85 2.38
CA THR A 20 -6.50 -2.45 1.04
C THR A 20 -6.57 -3.57 0.01
N THR A 21 -6.28 -4.82 0.37
CA THR A 21 -6.38 -5.97 -0.55
C THR A 21 -7.79 -6.12 -1.13
N TRP A 22 -8.83 -6.02 -0.30
CA TRP A 22 -10.21 -6.09 -0.78
C TRP A 22 -10.53 -4.95 -1.74
N MET A 23 -10.02 -3.74 -1.46
CA MET A 23 -10.22 -2.60 -2.34
C MET A 23 -9.49 -2.76 -3.68
N GLN A 24 -8.32 -3.41 -3.70
CA GLN A 24 -7.61 -3.71 -4.94
C GLN A 24 -8.33 -4.77 -5.80
N GLU A 25 -9.23 -5.56 -5.24
CA GLU A 25 -10.09 -6.49 -5.99
C GLU A 25 -11.39 -5.84 -6.44
N ILE A 26 -12.05 -5.09 -5.54
CA ILE A 26 -13.36 -4.47 -5.83
C ILE A 26 -13.24 -3.31 -6.81
N ALA A 27 -12.26 -2.41 -6.63
CA ALA A 27 -12.18 -1.20 -7.44
C ALA A 27 -11.96 -1.50 -8.94
N PRO A 28 -11.08 -2.43 -9.35
CA PRO A 28 -10.93 -2.79 -10.75
C PRO A 28 -12.18 -3.40 -11.37
N LEU A 29 -12.92 -4.24 -10.63
CA LEU A 29 -14.18 -4.81 -11.10
C LEU A 29 -15.23 -3.74 -11.36
N ILE A 30 -15.35 -2.75 -10.47
CA ILE A 30 -16.26 -1.62 -10.68
C ILE A 30 -15.86 -0.84 -11.94
N MET A 31 -14.56 -0.61 -12.15
CA MET A 31 -14.05 0.13 -13.30
C MET A 31 -14.18 -0.63 -14.63
N SER A 32 -14.15 -1.96 -14.61
CA SER A 32 -14.34 -2.82 -15.79
C SER A 32 -15.82 -3.11 -16.10
N GLY A 33 -16.76 -2.54 -15.34
CA GLY A 33 -18.19 -2.83 -15.50
C GLY A 33 -18.59 -4.24 -15.04
N GLY A 34 -17.80 -4.85 -14.16
CA GLY A 34 -18.01 -6.19 -13.64
C GLY A 34 -17.30 -7.30 -14.42
N ASP A 35 -16.46 -6.97 -15.41
CA ASP A 35 -15.67 -7.96 -16.15
C ASP A 35 -14.55 -8.56 -15.26
N PRO A 36 -14.60 -9.88 -14.95
CA PRO A 36 -13.63 -10.54 -14.09
C PRO A 36 -12.32 -10.88 -14.81
N ALA A 37 -12.21 -10.70 -16.13
CA ALA A 37 -11.03 -11.10 -16.90
C ALA A 37 -9.73 -10.52 -16.32
N SER A 38 -9.75 -9.26 -15.87
CA SER A 38 -8.58 -8.62 -15.25
C SER A 38 -8.22 -9.19 -13.86
N VAL A 39 -9.21 -9.74 -13.15
CA VAL A 39 -9.03 -10.35 -11.84
C VAL A 39 -8.41 -11.74 -11.95
N GLU A 40 -8.82 -12.50 -12.96
CA GLU A 40 -8.38 -13.88 -13.18
C GLU A 40 -7.03 -13.98 -13.89
N THR A 41 -6.68 -13.00 -14.73
CA THR A 41 -5.48 -13.06 -15.59
C THR A 41 -4.23 -12.44 -14.97
N LEU A 42 -4.39 -11.45 -14.10
CA LEU A 42 -3.28 -10.71 -13.51
C LEU A 42 -3.27 -10.84 -12.00
N PRO A 43 -2.10 -11.03 -11.36
CA PRO A 43 -2.03 -10.99 -9.91
C PRO A 43 -2.33 -9.57 -9.41
N ASN A 44 -2.93 -9.48 -8.22
CA ASN A 44 -3.35 -8.21 -7.60
C ASN A 44 -2.26 -7.12 -7.66
N TRP A 45 -1.03 -7.46 -7.26
CA TRP A 45 0.09 -6.51 -7.23
C TRP A 45 0.53 -5.98 -8.58
N ASP A 46 0.23 -6.65 -9.70
CA ASP A 46 0.47 -6.12 -11.04
C ASP A 46 -0.77 -5.36 -11.56
N ARG A 47 -1.98 -5.73 -11.09
CA ARG A 47 -3.23 -5.03 -11.41
C ARG A 47 -3.29 -3.64 -10.78
N VAL A 48 -3.11 -3.55 -9.46
CA VAL A 48 -3.10 -2.30 -8.68
C VAL A 48 -1.78 -2.23 -7.89
N PRO A 49 -0.68 -1.81 -8.54
CA PRO A 49 0.64 -1.83 -7.92
C PRO A 49 0.77 -0.81 -6.78
N TRP A 50 1.58 -1.20 -5.80
CA TRP A 50 1.97 -0.38 -4.65
C TRP A 50 3.08 0.60 -5.04
N LEU A 51 2.85 1.90 -4.86
CA LEU A 51 3.82 2.94 -5.23
C LEU A 51 5.13 2.85 -4.44
N GLU A 52 5.12 2.23 -3.25
CA GLU A 52 6.28 2.08 -2.37
C GLU A 52 7.25 0.99 -2.83
N VAL A 53 6.79 0.06 -3.66
CA VAL A 53 7.56 -1.13 -4.03
C VAL A 53 8.33 -0.86 -5.32
N ARG A 54 9.64 -1.17 -5.38
CA ARG A 54 10.48 -0.96 -6.58
C ARG A 54 9.88 -1.57 -7.87
N ARG A 55 9.04 -2.60 -7.72
CA ARG A 55 8.29 -3.22 -8.82
C ARG A 55 7.37 -2.23 -9.55
N ALA A 56 6.77 -1.26 -8.85
CA ALA A 56 5.99 -0.19 -9.48
C ALA A 56 6.81 0.59 -10.50
N SER A 57 8.06 0.94 -10.17
CA SER A 57 8.97 1.61 -11.11
C SER A 57 9.27 0.77 -12.36
N ASN A 58 9.30 -0.56 -12.22
CA ASN A 58 9.56 -1.49 -13.32
C ASN A 58 8.34 -1.73 -14.23
N LEU A 59 7.12 -1.42 -13.76
CA LEU A 59 5.88 -1.65 -14.49
C LEU A 59 5.51 -0.53 -15.47
N TYR A 60 6.41 0.44 -15.70
CA TYR A 60 6.19 1.59 -16.59
C TYR A 60 4.80 2.21 -16.41
N LEU A 61 4.42 2.55 -15.16
CA LEU A 61 3.06 2.96 -14.79
C LEU A 61 2.51 4.13 -15.64
N SER A 62 3.40 4.97 -16.17
CA SER A 62 3.05 6.07 -17.07
C SER A 62 2.49 5.60 -18.42
N LYS A 63 2.89 4.42 -18.90
CA LYS A 63 2.48 3.84 -20.19
C LYS A 63 1.18 3.02 -20.13
N ARG A 64 0.63 2.75 -18.94
CA ARG A 64 -0.63 1.98 -18.82
C ARG A 64 -1.81 2.79 -19.37
N PRO A 65 -2.76 2.14 -20.04
CA PRO A 65 -3.99 2.80 -20.50
C PRO A 65 -4.80 3.32 -19.31
N SER A 66 -5.51 4.42 -19.52
CA SER A 66 -6.45 4.95 -18.52
C SER A 66 -7.76 4.14 -18.55
N PRO A 67 -8.43 3.93 -17.41
CA PRO A 67 -8.11 4.44 -16.07
C PRO A 67 -7.00 3.65 -15.36
N ARG A 68 -6.10 4.37 -14.68
CA ARG A 68 -4.97 3.80 -13.92
C ARG A 68 -5.31 3.75 -12.44
N MET A 69 -5.00 2.62 -11.80
CA MET A 69 -5.23 2.40 -10.37
C MET A 69 -3.91 2.08 -9.68
N PHE A 70 -3.68 2.71 -8.53
CA PHE A 70 -2.49 2.53 -7.71
C PHE A 70 -2.90 2.43 -6.25
N ALA A 71 -2.13 1.68 -5.47
CA ALA A 71 -2.26 1.62 -4.03
C ALA A 71 -1.04 2.28 -3.38
N THR A 72 -1.25 2.95 -2.25
CA THR A 72 -0.18 3.59 -1.50
C THR A 72 -0.56 3.75 -0.04
N HIS A 73 0.44 3.66 0.84
CA HIS A 73 0.42 4.02 2.25
C HIS A 73 0.94 5.45 2.48
N PHE A 74 1.32 6.17 1.43
CA PHE A 74 1.80 7.55 1.55
C PHE A 74 0.70 8.47 2.07
N HIS A 75 1.11 9.36 2.98
CA HIS A 75 0.28 10.47 3.40
C HIS A 75 0.13 11.46 2.26
N TYR A 76 -0.94 12.26 2.29
CA TYR A 76 -1.22 13.28 1.28
C TYR A 76 -0.01 14.17 0.98
N ASN A 77 0.74 14.59 1.99
CA ASN A 77 1.92 15.46 1.87
C ASN A 77 3.15 14.78 1.26
N MET A 78 3.16 13.45 1.18
CA MET A 78 4.27 12.66 0.60
C MET A 78 4.03 12.33 -0.87
N MET A 79 2.87 12.70 -1.43
CA MET A 79 2.53 12.39 -2.80
C MET A 79 3.40 13.18 -3.80
N PRO A 80 3.71 12.60 -4.98
CA PRO A 80 4.50 13.28 -5.99
C PRO A 80 3.79 14.52 -6.53
N ARG A 81 4.53 15.53 -6.98
CA ARG A 81 3.99 16.81 -7.49
C ARG A 81 2.84 16.64 -8.50
N GLY A 82 2.97 15.70 -9.44
CA GLY A 82 1.93 15.43 -10.44
C GLY A 82 0.59 14.97 -9.87
N PHE A 83 0.55 14.44 -8.65
CA PHE A 83 -0.71 14.12 -7.96
C PHE A 83 -1.56 15.38 -7.71
N PHE A 84 -0.93 16.48 -7.30
CA PHE A 84 -1.62 17.74 -7.01
C PHE A 84 -2.09 18.47 -8.27
N GLU A 85 -1.43 18.22 -9.40
CA GLU A 85 -1.80 18.76 -10.71
C GLU A 85 -2.98 18.00 -11.31
N VAL A 86 -2.91 16.67 -11.35
CA VAL A 86 -3.93 15.80 -11.97
C VAL A 86 -5.19 15.67 -11.11
N LYS A 87 -5.07 15.82 -9.79
CA LYS A 87 -6.16 15.68 -8.80
C LYS A 87 -6.99 14.39 -9.02
N PRO A 88 -6.36 13.20 -8.93
CA PRO A 88 -7.06 11.94 -9.15
C PRO A 88 -8.12 11.69 -8.06
N LYS A 89 -9.03 10.75 -8.32
CA LYS A 89 -9.96 10.25 -7.30
C LYS A 89 -9.19 9.40 -6.28
N VAL A 90 -9.41 9.67 -4.99
CA VAL A 90 -8.73 8.97 -3.88
C VAL A 90 -9.76 8.20 -3.06
N ILE A 91 -9.46 6.92 -2.79
CA ILE A 91 -10.23 6.11 -1.86
C ILE A 91 -9.34 5.85 -0.64
N TYR A 92 -9.76 6.34 0.52
CA TYR A 92 -9.02 6.18 1.77
C TYR A 92 -9.68 5.09 2.62
N VAL A 93 -8.91 4.12 3.09
CA VAL A 93 -9.40 2.98 3.88
C VAL A 93 -8.91 3.12 5.32
N MET A 94 -9.84 3.43 6.22
CA MET A 94 -9.61 3.46 7.67
C MET A 94 -10.16 2.21 8.34
N ARG A 95 -9.45 1.74 9.36
CA ARG A 95 -9.91 0.69 10.27
C ARG A 95 -9.60 1.11 11.70
N ASN A 96 -10.33 0.56 12.67
CA ASN A 96 -10.05 0.78 14.08
C ASN A 96 -8.56 0.46 14.37
N PRO A 97 -7.79 1.38 14.96
CA PRO A 97 -6.35 1.18 15.19
C PRO A 97 -6.04 -0.04 16.07
N LYS A 98 -6.95 -0.46 16.95
CA LYS A 98 -6.80 -1.69 17.74
C LYS A 98 -6.81 -2.94 16.86
N ASP A 99 -7.64 -2.96 15.83
CA ASP A 99 -7.71 -4.08 14.90
C ASP A 99 -6.54 -4.06 13.93
N VAL A 100 -6.11 -2.87 13.51
CA VAL A 100 -4.91 -2.68 12.69
C VAL A 100 -3.68 -3.19 13.43
N PHE A 101 -3.56 -2.91 14.72
CA PHE A 101 -2.46 -3.41 15.57
C PHE A 101 -2.41 -4.94 15.56
N THR A 102 -3.50 -5.61 15.89
CA THR A 102 -3.56 -7.09 15.91
C THR A 102 -3.25 -7.68 14.54
N SER A 103 -3.82 -7.11 13.47
CA SER A 103 -3.57 -7.58 12.11
C SER A 103 -2.12 -7.37 11.68
N SER A 104 -1.50 -6.25 12.06
CA SER A 104 -0.11 -5.95 11.76
C SER A 104 0.80 -6.91 12.50
N PHE A 105 0.56 -7.16 13.79
CA PHE A 105 1.35 -8.09 14.58
C PHE A 105 1.44 -9.49 13.92
N HIS A 106 0.31 -10.03 13.48
CA HIS A 106 0.29 -11.31 12.75
C HIS A 106 0.93 -11.21 11.37
N TYR A 107 0.70 -10.11 10.63
CA TYR A 107 1.31 -9.91 9.32
C TYR A 107 2.84 -9.86 9.37
N TYR A 108 3.40 -9.20 10.37
CA TYR A 108 4.84 -9.18 10.63
C TYR A 108 5.38 -10.56 11.00
N GLY A 109 4.62 -11.35 11.78
CA GLY A 109 5.00 -12.74 12.09
C GLY A 109 4.94 -13.70 10.89
N MET A 110 4.06 -13.46 9.92
CA MET A 110 3.95 -14.28 8.70
C MET A 110 4.93 -13.86 7.59
N SER A 111 5.36 -12.61 7.56
CA SER A 111 6.17 -12.05 6.48
C SER A 111 7.65 -12.12 6.82
N SER A 112 8.34 -13.13 6.29
CA SER A 112 9.76 -13.39 6.55
C SER A 112 10.74 -12.27 6.15
N PHE A 113 10.29 -11.32 5.33
CA PHE A 113 11.06 -10.15 4.90
C PHE A 113 10.83 -8.91 5.77
N LEU A 114 9.92 -8.99 6.76
CA LEU A 114 9.69 -7.92 7.73
C LEU A 114 10.46 -8.20 9.03
N VAL A 115 10.66 -7.14 9.81
CA VAL A 115 11.31 -7.23 11.12
C VAL A 115 10.48 -8.12 12.03
N ASP A 116 11.10 -9.07 12.74
CA ASP A 116 10.41 -9.89 13.73
C ASP A 116 9.62 -8.99 14.71
N PRO A 117 8.30 -9.19 14.85
CA PRO A 117 7.49 -8.35 15.72
C PRO A 117 7.92 -8.47 17.19
N GLY A 118 8.52 -9.60 17.58
CA GLY A 118 8.89 -9.88 18.96
C GLY A 118 7.66 -10.01 19.87
N PRO A 119 7.80 -9.77 21.19
CA PRO A 119 6.67 -9.78 22.11
C PRO A 119 5.61 -8.73 21.75
N GLN A 120 4.34 -9.06 21.96
CA GLN A 120 3.22 -8.19 21.62
C GLN A 120 3.27 -6.83 22.36
N SER A 121 3.80 -6.79 23.59
CA SER A 121 4.04 -5.54 24.33
C SER A 121 5.02 -4.62 23.62
N ASP A 122 6.12 -5.18 23.12
CA ASP A 122 7.18 -4.43 22.48
C ASP A 122 6.72 -3.94 21.11
N PHE A 123 5.96 -4.78 20.39
CA PHE A 123 5.31 -4.39 19.15
C PHE A 123 4.29 -3.28 19.38
N LEU A 124 3.54 -3.27 20.50
CA LEU A 124 2.62 -2.19 20.85
C LEU A 124 3.35 -0.86 21.03
N HIS A 125 4.46 -0.84 21.75
CA HIS A 125 5.26 0.36 21.90
C HIS A 125 5.80 0.86 20.55
N LYS A 126 6.32 -0.03 19.70
CA LYS A 126 6.76 0.32 18.34
C LYS A 126 5.62 0.86 17.48
N PHE A 127 4.44 0.25 17.54
CA PHE A 127 3.25 0.67 16.79
C PHE A 127 2.76 2.06 17.20
N LEU A 128 2.71 2.34 18.51
CA LEU A 128 2.32 3.65 19.04
C LEU A 128 3.34 4.74 18.68
N ASP A 129 4.63 4.39 18.64
CA ASP A 129 5.71 5.29 18.21
C ASP A 129 5.81 5.43 16.68
N GLY A 130 5.08 4.63 15.90
CA GLY A 130 5.14 4.60 14.44
C GLY A 130 6.47 4.07 13.86
N LYS A 131 7.15 3.17 14.58
CA LYS A 131 8.49 2.64 14.25
C LYS A 131 8.49 1.29 13.53
#